data_AF-E2CPW6-F1
#
_entry.id   AF-E2CPW6-F1
#
_cell.length_a   1.000
_cell.length_b   1.000
_cell.length_c   1.000
_cell.angle_alpha   90.00
_cell.angle_beta   90.00
_cell.angle_gamma   90.00
#
_symmetry.space_group_name_H-M   'P 1'
#
loop_
_entity.id
_entity.type
_entity.pdbx_description
1 polymer ?
#
loop_
_entity_poly.entity_id
_entity_poly.type
_entity_poly.pdbx_seq_one_letter_code
_entity_poly.pdbx_strand_id
1 'polypeptide(L)'
;MIISLSPALRRVVPTLVTSILIGISITANADSERRDLLRCEKQICRSVNNSLKTGTLSCPIRKTWKAEELASEAEKIGVSWTYGGATCSVRLLLPRKDLTEALKAKNGTLHFNPHELKCIGDTAPKNHLATLSLAPTVTFENGKATEALFNVSDIDGSYAISGLLWTVAGLNDKTGLLQESLTREINKLLHRTCPKYK
;
A
#
# COMPACT_ATOMS: atom_id res chain seq x y z
N MET A 1 1.01 0.58 31.81
CA MET A 1 1.20 1.85 31.07
C MET A 1 0.59 1.70 29.69
N ILE A 2 -0.64 2.16 29.53
CA ILE A 2 -1.49 1.94 28.34
C ILE A 2 -1.15 3.04 27.34
N ILE A 3 -0.40 2.73 26.28
CA ILE A 3 -0.11 3.70 25.23
C ILE A 3 -1.37 3.83 24.36
N SER A 4 -2.11 4.90 24.61
CA SER A 4 -3.32 5.29 23.87
C SER A 4 -3.00 5.47 22.39
N LEU A 5 -3.61 4.65 21.55
CA LEU A 5 -3.66 4.84 20.11
C LEU A 5 -4.49 6.09 19.81
N SER A 6 -3.98 6.96 18.94
CA SER A 6 -4.75 8.10 18.43
C SER A 6 -6.12 7.62 17.89
N PRO A 7 -7.24 8.28 18.23
CA PRO A 7 -8.59 7.84 17.85
C PRO A 7 -8.85 7.73 16.33
N ALA A 8 -7.96 8.29 15.50
CA ALA A 8 -7.94 8.10 14.05
C ALA A 8 -7.70 6.65 13.59
N LEU A 9 -7.14 5.79 14.45
CA LEU A 9 -6.96 4.35 14.21
C LEU A 9 -8.10 3.49 14.78
N ARG A 10 -9.08 4.10 15.49
CA ARG A 10 -10.20 3.39 16.13
C ARG A 10 -11.56 3.67 15.51
N ARG A 11 -11.68 4.69 14.66
CA ARG A 11 -12.93 5.01 13.96
C ARG A 11 -12.67 5.11 12.47
N VAL A 12 -12.76 3.98 11.78
CA VAL A 12 -13.09 3.93 10.36
C VAL A 12 -14.35 3.07 10.28
N VAL A 13 -15.48 3.77 10.17
CA VAL A 13 -16.78 3.19 9.81
C VAL A 13 -16.63 2.63 8.38
N PRO A 14 -17.20 1.44 8.09
CA PRO A 14 -16.88 0.65 6.90
C PRO A 14 -17.56 1.25 5.66
N THR A 15 -16.75 1.63 4.67
CA THR A 15 -17.08 1.94 3.26
C THR A 15 -15.75 2.49 2.69
N LEU A 16 -15.16 2.10 1.57
CA LEU A 16 -15.42 1.18 0.46
C LEU A 16 -14.02 1.09 -0.23
N VAL A 17 -13.58 -0.10 -0.66
CA VAL A 17 -12.49 -0.32 -1.64
C VAL A 17 -11.09 0.24 -1.24
N THR A 18 -10.49 -0.26 -0.16
CA THR A 18 -9.10 0.09 0.19
C THR A 18 -8.22 -1.04 0.71
N SER A 19 -8.64 -2.28 0.60
CA SER A 19 -8.01 -3.30 1.43
C SER A 19 -6.76 -3.94 0.84
N ILE A 20 -6.37 -3.72 -0.44
CA ILE A 20 -5.07 -4.23 -0.93
C ILE A 20 -3.87 -3.54 -0.22
N LEU A 21 -4.07 -2.44 0.51
CA LEU A 21 -3.01 -1.89 1.39
C LEU A 21 -3.42 -1.46 2.81
N ILE A 22 -4.70 -1.23 3.18
CA ILE A 22 -5.02 -0.80 4.56
C ILE A 22 -6.35 -1.40 5.04
N GLY A 23 -6.30 -2.49 5.79
CA GLY A 23 -7.44 -3.09 6.49
C GLY A 23 -6.98 -3.95 7.66
N ILE A 24 -7.00 -3.41 8.89
CA ILE A 24 -6.45 -4.08 10.08
C ILE A 24 -7.59 -4.77 10.84
N SER A 25 -7.63 -6.10 10.82
CA SER A 25 -8.29 -6.92 11.85
C SER A 25 -7.24 -7.78 12.54
N ILE A 26 -7.26 -7.79 13.88
CA ILE A 26 -6.10 -8.13 14.72
C ILE A 26 -6.16 -9.61 15.15
N THR A 27 -5.30 -10.45 14.58
CA THR A 27 -4.90 -11.75 15.17
C THR A 27 -3.44 -12.03 14.82
N ALA A 28 -2.58 -12.23 15.83
CA ALA A 28 -1.16 -12.67 15.85
C ALA A 28 -0.23 -12.24 14.69
N ASN A 29 -0.52 -12.60 13.43
CA ASN A 29 0.10 -12.06 12.22
C ASN A 29 -0.05 -10.53 12.13
N ALA A 30 -1.18 -10.00 12.62
CA ALA A 30 -1.44 -8.57 12.64
C ALA A 30 -0.43 -7.79 13.50
N ASP A 31 0.17 -8.40 14.53
CA ASP A 31 1.06 -7.68 15.44
C ASP A 31 2.44 -7.44 14.84
N SER A 32 3.01 -8.42 14.12
CA SER A 32 4.27 -8.23 13.40
C SER A 32 4.10 -7.33 12.19
N GLU A 33 3.05 -7.53 11.39
CA GLU A 33 2.69 -6.64 10.27
C GLU A 33 2.52 -5.20 10.75
N ARG A 34 1.79 -5.01 11.86
CA ARG A 34 1.63 -3.69 12.49
C ARG A 34 2.95 -3.10 12.94
N ARG A 35 3.84 -3.87 13.57
CA ARG A 35 5.15 -3.37 14.02
C ARG A 35 6.00 -2.91 12.84
N ASP A 36 6.00 -3.66 11.74
CA ASP A 36 6.78 -3.31 10.55
C ASP A 36 6.20 -2.09 9.84
N LEU A 37 4.88 -1.99 9.72
CA LEU A 37 4.20 -0.78 9.21
C LEU A 37 4.48 0.46 10.07
N LEU A 38 4.40 0.35 11.40
CA LEU A 38 4.72 1.47 12.31
C LEU A 38 6.20 1.89 12.21
N ARG A 39 7.09 0.92 12.01
CA ARG A 39 8.52 1.21 11.78
C ARG A 39 8.70 2.00 10.48
N CYS A 40 8.02 1.59 9.42
CA CYS A 40 8.01 2.29 8.14
C CYS A 40 7.46 3.70 8.24
N GLU A 41 6.30 3.86 8.86
CA GLU A 41 5.67 5.15 9.12
C GLU A 41 6.64 6.10 9.83
N LYS A 42 7.27 5.65 10.91
CA LYS A 42 8.27 6.44 11.65
C LYS A 42 9.46 6.85 10.78
N GLN A 43 9.99 5.95 9.96
CA GLN A 43 11.13 6.27 9.10
C GLN A 43 10.76 7.25 7.97
N ILE A 44 9.59 7.07 7.35
CA ILE A 44 9.06 8.00 6.35
C ILE A 44 8.86 9.37 6.99
N CYS A 45 8.15 9.44 8.13
CA CYS A 45 7.87 10.70 8.80
C CYS A 45 9.14 11.41 9.30
N ARG A 46 10.13 10.67 9.80
CA ARG A 46 11.45 11.24 10.12
C ARG A 46 12.11 11.84 8.87
N SER A 47 11.99 11.19 7.72
CA SER A 47 12.58 11.67 6.46
C SER A 47 11.88 12.93 5.97
N VAL A 48 10.54 12.96 6.03
CA VAL A 48 9.72 14.12 5.64
C VAL A 48 9.96 15.31 6.57
N ASN A 49 9.82 15.12 7.88
CA ASN A 49 9.95 16.21 8.87
C ASN A 49 11.34 16.87 8.86
N ASN A 50 12.39 16.08 8.62
CA ASN A 50 13.76 16.56 8.61
C ASN A 50 14.29 16.82 7.19
N SER A 51 13.47 16.64 6.14
CA SER A 51 13.89 16.75 4.74
C SER A 51 15.19 15.98 4.43
N LEU A 52 15.31 14.76 4.93
CA LEU A 52 16.53 13.96 4.80
C LEU A 52 16.79 13.65 3.32
N LYS A 53 18.03 13.83 2.86
CA LYS A 53 18.42 13.58 1.46
C LYS A 53 19.31 12.35 1.27
N THR A 54 19.78 11.72 2.35
CA THR A 54 20.76 10.64 2.28
C THR A 54 20.18 9.29 2.65
N GLY A 55 20.67 8.24 2.00
CA GLY A 55 20.26 6.85 2.20
C GLY A 55 18.89 6.50 1.61
N THR A 56 18.55 5.23 1.73
CA THR A 56 17.34 4.63 1.17
C THR A 56 16.44 4.11 2.28
N LEU A 57 15.15 4.45 2.21
CA LEU A 57 14.12 3.82 3.05
C LEU A 57 13.91 2.40 2.53
N SER A 58 13.97 1.42 3.43
CA SER A 58 13.69 0.02 3.12
C SER A 58 12.58 -0.47 4.03
N CYS A 59 11.41 -0.67 3.44
CA CYS A 59 10.18 -0.92 4.14
C CYS A 59 9.62 -2.31 3.81
N PRO A 60 9.78 -3.31 4.70
CA PRO A 60 9.09 -4.57 4.54
C PRO A 60 7.61 -4.35 4.83
N ILE A 61 6.79 -4.39 3.80
CA ILE A 61 5.35 -4.31 3.90
C ILE A 61 4.82 -5.71 3.68
N ARG A 62 4.00 -6.18 4.62
CA ARG A 62 3.28 -7.44 4.52
C ARG A 62 1.85 -7.18 4.92
N LYS A 63 0.94 -7.80 4.19
CA LYS A 63 -0.48 -7.76 4.51
C LYS A 63 -1.06 -9.15 4.28
N THR A 64 -1.78 -9.63 5.28
CA THR A 64 -2.58 -10.84 5.20
C THR A 64 -4.05 -10.47 5.07
N TRP A 65 -4.77 -11.17 4.20
CA TRP A 65 -6.22 -11.13 4.04
C TRP A 65 -6.82 -12.49 4.30
N LYS A 66 -7.99 -12.48 4.93
CA LYS A 66 -8.85 -13.67 4.98
C LYS A 66 -9.61 -13.83 3.67
N ALA A 67 -10.08 -15.04 3.39
CA ALA A 67 -10.83 -15.35 2.18
C ALA A 67 -12.06 -14.43 1.99
N GLU A 68 -12.81 -14.18 3.07
CA GLU A 68 -14.03 -13.37 3.03
C GLU A 68 -13.72 -11.88 2.78
N GLU A 69 -12.56 -11.41 3.24
CA GLU A 69 -12.09 -10.04 2.98
C GLU A 69 -11.80 -9.85 1.48
N LEU A 70 -11.06 -10.79 0.88
CA LEU A 70 -10.75 -10.72 -0.57
C LEU A 70 -12.01 -10.90 -1.42
N ALA A 71 -12.89 -11.83 -1.06
CA ALA A 71 -14.18 -12.02 -1.73
C ALA A 71 -15.01 -10.72 -1.71
N SER A 72 -15.17 -10.11 -0.54
CA SER A 72 -15.94 -8.87 -0.41
C SER A 72 -15.33 -7.70 -1.18
N GLU A 73 -14.00 -7.56 -1.23
CA GLU A 73 -13.38 -6.50 -2.03
C GLU A 73 -13.48 -6.74 -3.53
N ALA A 74 -13.35 -8.00 -3.98
CA ALA A 74 -13.50 -8.33 -5.39
C ALA A 74 -14.94 -8.05 -5.88
N GLU A 75 -15.95 -8.38 -5.07
CA GLU A 75 -17.36 -8.15 -5.42
C GLU A 75 -17.68 -6.67 -5.61
N LYS A 76 -17.09 -5.78 -4.79
CA LYS A 76 -17.28 -4.32 -4.91
C LYS A 76 -16.83 -3.77 -6.26
N ILE A 77 -15.91 -4.46 -6.92
CA ILE A 77 -15.37 -4.09 -8.23
C ILE A 77 -15.93 -4.99 -9.36
N GLY A 78 -16.99 -5.75 -9.08
CA GLY A 78 -17.69 -6.59 -10.07
C GLY A 78 -16.95 -7.89 -10.42
N VAL A 79 -16.04 -8.34 -9.55
CA VAL A 79 -15.17 -9.49 -9.80
C VAL A 79 -15.42 -10.56 -8.74
N SER A 80 -15.43 -11.84 -9.13
CA SER A 80 -15.56 -12.95 -8.17
C SER A 80 -14.18 -13.45 -7.74
N TRP A 81 -13.96 -13.60 -6.43
CA TRP A 81 -12.73 -14.17 -5.87
C TRP A 81 -13.04 -15.46 -5.11
N THR A 82 -12.45 -16.57 -5.57
CA THR A 82 -12.70 -17.92 -5.04
C THR A 82 -11.43 -18.63 -4.57
N TYR A 83 -10.30 -17.93 -4.49
CA TYR A 83 -8.97 -18.52 -4.28
C TYR A 83 -8.52 -18.58 -2.81
N GLY A 84 -9.43 -18.34 -1.86
CA GLY A 84 -9.11 -18.29 -0.43
C GLY A 84 -8.49 -16.95 0.00
N GLY A 85 -7.88 -16.92 1.18
CA GLY A 85 -7.12 -15.77 1.64
C GLY A 85 -5.72 -15.71 1.02
N ALA A 86 -5.03 -14.59 1.25
CA ALA A 86 -3.69 -14.39 0.72
C ALA A 86 -2.81 -13.63 1.72
N THR A 87 -1.51 -13.88 1.65
CA THR A 87 -0.50 -13.00 2.26
C THR A 87 0.36 -12.43 1.15
N CYS A 88 0.32 -11.12 0.95
CA CYS A 88 1.23 -10.44 0.04
C CYS A 88 2.31 -9.69 0.79
N SER A 89 3.51 -9.65 0.21
CA SER A 89 4.65 -8.95 0.78
C SER A 89 5.48 -8.27 -0.29
N VAL A 90 5.97 -7.08 0.02
CA VAL A 90 6.84 -6.27 -0.83
C VAL A 90 7.89 -5.59 0.04
N ARG A 91 9.08 -5.39 -0.50
CA ARG A 91 10.10 -4.52 0.11
C ARG A 91 10.12 -3.21 -0.64
N LEU A 92 9.45 -2.20 -0.07
CA LEU A 92 9.44 -0.86 -0.63
C LEU A 92 10.81 -0.22 -0.44
N LEU A 93 11.45 0.12 -1.54
CA LEU A 93 12.72 0.85 -1.57
C LEU A 93 12.46 2.27 -2.10
N LEU A 94 12.81 3.27 -1.30
CA LEU A 94 12.57 4.67 -1.63
C LEU A 94 13.78 5.52 -1.23
N PRO A 95 14.55 6.06 -2.18
CA PRO A 95 15.61 7.02 -1.88
C PRO A 95 15.03 8.25 -1.19
N ARG A 96 15.66 8.69 -0.08
CA ARG A 96 15.15 9.84 0.67
C ARG A 96 15.26 11.15 -0.11
N LYS A 97 16.27 11.23 -0.98
CA LYS A 97 16.48 12.34 -1.92
C LYS A 97 15.23 12.54 -2.79
N ASP A 98 14.82 11.49 -3.49
CA ASP A 98 13.70 11.54 -4.44
C ASP A 98 12.39 11.91 -3.74
N LEU A 99 12.13 11.33 -2.57
CA LEU A 99 10.98 11.70 -1.73
C LEU A 99 11.01 13.19 -1.36
N THR A 100 12.15 13.69 -0.89
CA THR A 100 12.29 15.09 -0.46
C THR A 100 12.17 16.06 -1.64
N GLU A 101 12.73 15.71 -2.79
CA GLU A 101 12.67 16.53 -4.00
C GLU A 101 11.25 16.59 -4.56
N ALA A 102 10.55 15.45 -4.64
CA ALA A 102 9.17 15.39 -5.08
C ALA A 102 8.23 16.21 -4.17
N LEU A 103 8.42 16.16 -2.84
CA LEU A 103 7.57 16.91 -1.91
C LEU A 103 7.85 18.42 -1.89
N LYS A 104 9.06 18.85 -2.24
CA LYS A 104 9.45 20.28 -2.23
C LYS A 104 9.19 20.99 -3.55
N ALA A 105 9.13 20.25 -4.65
CA ALA A 105 8.81 20.82 -5.94
C ALA A 105 7.38 21.37 -5.95
N LYS A 106 7.15 22.44 -6.75
CA LYS A 106 5.79 22.96 -6.99
C LYS A 106 4.91 21.88 -7.60
N ASN A 107 5.45 21.18 -8.61
CA ASN A 107 4.87 20.01 -9.26
C ASN A 107 5.94 18.92 -9.27
N GLY A 108 5.93 18.06 -8.25
CA GLY A 108 6.93 17.00 -8.09
C GLY A 108 6.35 15.65 -8.45
N THR A 109 7.16 14.79 -9.06
CA THR A 109 6.76 13.40 -9.33
C THR A 109 7.75 12.48 -8.66
N LEU A 110 7.25 11.55 -7.86
CA LEU A 110 8.04 10.50 -7.23
C LEU A 110 7.86 9.22 -8.03
N HIS A 111 8.94 8.76 -8.64
CA HIS A 111 9.00 7.46 -9.31
C HIS A 111 9.63 6.44 -8.39
N PHE A 112 8.93 5.33 -8.20
CA PHE A 112 9.48 4.18 -7.50
C PHE A 112 10.20 3.29 -8.50
N ASN A 113 11.37 2.76 -8.10
CA ASN A 113 11.97 1.66 -8.83
C ASN A 113 11.03 0.44 -8.82
N PRO A 114 11.12 -0.46 -9.81
CA PRO A 114 10.32 -1.67 -9.82
C PRO A 114 10.46 -2.48 -8.51
N HIS A 115 9.33 -2.91 -7.96
CA HIS A 115 9.22 -3.77 -6.79
C HIS A 115 8.46 -5.05 -7.15
N GLU A 116 8.89 -6.17 -6.56
CA GLU A 116 8.15 -7.42 -6.62
C GLU A 116 7.22 -7.55 -5.40
N LEU A 117 5.91 -7.62 -5.67
CA LEU A 117 4.89 -7.97 -4.70
C LEU A 117 4.62 -9.48 -4.82
N LYS A 118 5.01 -10.24 -3.80
CA LYS A 118 4.84 -11.70 -3.76
C LYS A 118 3.64 -12.06 -2.92
N CYS A 119 2.68 -12.74 -3.51
CA CYS A 119 1.45 -13.20 -2.88
C CYS A 119 1.44 -14.73 -2.77
N ILE A 120 1.16 -15.22 -1.57
CA ILE A 120 0.97 -16.65 -1.29
C ILE A 120 -0.47 -16.88 -0.82
N GLY A 121 -1.07 -17.98 -1.26
CA GLY A 121 -2.40 -18.39 -0.81
C GLY A 121 -2.37 -18.94 0.62
N ASP A 122 -3.52 -18.87 1.30
CA ASP A 122 -3.69 -19.49 2.62
C ASP A 122 -4.15 -20.96 2.56
N THR A 123 -4.61 -21.42 1.39
CA THR A 123 -4.96 -22.81 1.11
C THR A 123 -3.70 -23.67 1.05
N ALA A 124 -3.77 -24.88 1.60
CA ALA A 124 -2.63 -25.80 1.67
C ALA A 124 -2.50 -26.65 0.38
N PRO A 125 -1.28 -26.90 -0.12
CA PRO A 125 -0.02 -26.31 0.33
C PRO A 125 -0.01 -24.79 0.05
N LYS A 126 0.59 -23.98 0.95
CA LYS A 126 0.69 -22.51 0.81
C LYS A 126 1.45 -22.16 -0.46
N ASN A 127 0.73 -22.11 -1.55
CA ASN A 127 1.29 -22.03 -2.88
C ASN A 127 1.50 -20.57 -3.29
N HIS A 128 2.43 -20.40 -4.23
CA HIS A 128 2.52 -19.17 -5.01
C HIS A 128 1.14 -18.89 -5.62
N LEU A 129 0.59 -17.74 -5.26
CA LEU A 129 -0.70 -17.27 -5.77
C LEU A 129 -0.46 -16.35 -6.96
N ALA A 130 0.41 -15.37 -6.76
CA ALA A 130 0.91 -14.50 -7.82
C ALA A 130 2.20 -13.78 -7.38
N THR A 131 2.99 -13.33 -8.36
CA THR A 131 4.02 -12.32 -8.20
C THR A 131 3.75 -11.18 -9.16
N LEU A 132 3.69 -9.95 -8.66
CA LEU A 132 3.43 -8.76 -9.46
C LEU A 132 4.68 -7.89 -9.49
N SER A 133 5.05 -7.39 -10.67
CA SER A 133 6.07 -6.35 -10.83
C SER A 133 5.38 -5.00 -10.98
N LEU A 134 5.61 -4.10 -10.02
CA LEU A 134 4.99 -2.77 -9.98
C LEU A 134 6.05 -1.67 -9.83
N ALA A 135 5.86 -0.54 -10.51
CA ALA A 135 6.75 0.62 -10.43
C ALA A 135 5.94 1.91 -10.17
N PRO A 136 5.45 2.11 -8.93
CA PRO A 136 4.49 3.17 -8.66
C PRO A 136 5.00 4.56 -9.01
N THR A 137 4.07 5.44 -9.36
CA THR A 137 4.33 6.87 -9.54
C THR A 137 3.36 7.66 -8.67
N VAL A 138 3.87 8.64 -7.92
CA VAL A 138 3.03 9.56 -7.15
C VAL A 138 3.33 10.99 -7.56
N THR A 139 2.29 11.68 -8.03
CA THR A 139 2.37 13.08 -8.43
C THR A 139 1.97 13.96 -7.26
N PHE A 140 2.71 15.04 -7.05
CA PHE A 140 2.52 16.00 -5.98
C PHE A 140 2.36 17.41 -6.53
N GLU A 141 1.42 18.16 -5.97
CA GLU A 141 1.29 19.60 -6.13
C GLU A 141 1.47 20.28 -4.77
N ASN A 142 2.49 21.12 -4.65
CA ASN A 142 2.85 21.81 -3.41
C ASN A 142 2.93 20.85 -2.20
N GLY A 143 3.53 19.69 -2.40
CA GLY A 143 3.70 18.65 -1.38
C GLY A 143 2.43 17.85 -1.04
N LYS A 144 1.31 18.03 -1.76
CA LYS A 144 0.10 17.20 -1.65
C LYS A 144 0.03 16.21 -2.80
N ALA A 145 -0.19 14.93 -2.50
CA ALA A 145 -0.39 13.92 -3.52
C ALA A 145 -1.71 14.17 -4.26
N THR A 146 -1.65 14.26 -5.58
CA THR A 146 -2.80 14.48 -6.47
C THR A 146 -3.13 13.25 -7.30
N GLU A 147 -2.13 12.41 -7.58
CA GLU A 147 -2.27 11.18 -8.36
C GLU A 147 -1.34 10.11 -7.80
N ALA A 148 -1.77 8.84 -7.87
CA ALA A 148 -0.95 7.70 -7.48
C ALA A 148 -1.26 6.50 -8.37
N LEU A 149 -0.32 6.14 -9.24
CA LEU A 149 -0.42 5.02 -10.17
C LEU A 149 0.42 3.84 -9.67
N PHE A 150 -0.06 2.62 -9.82
CA PHE A 150 0.70 1.42 -9.44
C PHE A 150 1.68 0.98 -10.53
N ASN A 151 1.35 1.23 -11.80
CA ASN A 151 2.13 0.84 -12.98
C ASN A 151 2.55 -0.64 -12.91
N VAL A 152 1.56 -1.53 -12.95
CA VAL A 152 1.81 -2.97 -12.99
C VAL A 152 2.32 -3.33 -14.38
N SER A 153 3.51 -3.94 -14.43
CA SER A 153 4.20 -4.31 -15.66
C SER A 153 4.15 -5.80 -15.96
N ASP A 154 4.07 -6.64 -14.93
CA ASP A 154 4.03 -8.08 -15.06
C ASP A 154 3.24 -8.73 -13.92
N ILE A 155 2.58 -9.85 -14.22
CA ILE A 155 1.80 -10.66 -13.27
C ILE A 155 2.04 -12.14 -13.57
N ASP A 156 2.87 -12.76 -12.76
CA ASP A 156 3.15 -14.20 -12.77
C ASP A 156 2.20 -14.93 -11.83
N GLY A 157 1.31 -15.77 -12.37
CA GLY A 157 0.28 -16.50 -11.64
C GLY A 157 -0.47 -17.45 -12.59
N SER A 158 -1.46 -18.18 -12.06
CA SER A 158 -2.34 -18.98 -12.95
C SER A 158 -3.12 -18.05 -13.88
N TYR A 159 -3.47 -18.53 -15.09
CA TYR A 159 -4.17 -17.71 -16.10
C TYR A 159 -5.40 -16.98 -15.53
N ALA A 160 -6.19 -17.67 -14.70
CA ALA A 160 -7.39 -17.09 -14.10
C ALA A 160 -7.06 -16.02 -13.05
N ILE A 161 -6.02 -16.22 -12.22
CA ILE A 161 -5.57 -15.23 -11.24
C ILE A 161 -4.95 -14.02 -11.95
N SER A 162 -4.07 -14.25 -12.93
CA SER A 162 -3.43 -13.18 -13.69
C SER A 162 -4.44 -12.33 -14.45
N GLY A 163 -5.43 -12.94 -15.12
CA GLY A 163 -6.49 -12.19 -15.81
C GLY A 163 -7.31 -11.32 -14.86
N LEU A 164 -7.59 -11.83 -13.67
CA LEU A 164 -8.30 -11.09 -12.63
C LEU A 164 -7.47 -9.91 -12.11
N LEU A 165 -6.21 -10.14 -11.76
CA LEU A 165 -5.31 -9.09 -11.29
C LEU A 165 -5.05 -8.02 -12.36
N TRP A 166 -4.94 -8.40 -13.65
CA TRP A 166 -4.84 -7.45 -14.76
C TRP A 166 -6.10 -6.59 -14.90
N THR A 167 -7.28 -7.17 -14.67
CA THR A 167 -8.54 -6.41 -14.65
C THR A 167 -8.51 -5.34 -13.56
N VAL A 168 -8.07 -5.70 -12.35
CA VAL A 168 -7.94 -4.75 -11.23
C VAL A 168 -6.88 -3.68 -11.50
N ALA A 169 -5.71 -4.06 -12.01
CA ALA A 169 -4.64 -3.12 -12.36
C ALA A 169 -5.12 -2.11 -13.41
N GLY A 170 -5.81 -2.60 -14.45
CA GLY A 170 -6.40 -1.76 -15.49
C GLY A 170 -7.44 -0.78 -14.94
N LEU A 171 -8.26 -1.18 -13.96
CA LEU A 171 -9.20 -0.28 -13.30
C LEU A 171 -8.47 0.81 -12.51
N ASN A 172 -7.41 0.48 -11.77
CA ASN A 172 -6.64 1.50 -11.07
C ASN A 172 -6.05 2.55 -12.02
N ASP A 173 -5.41 2.09 -13.08
CA ASP A 173 -4.62 2.97 -13.95
C ASP A 173 -5.52 3.75 -14.94
N LYS A 174 -6.70 3.22 -15.30
CA LYS A 174 -7.63 3.89 -16.25
C LYS A 174 -8.77 4.66 -15.60
N THR A 175 -9.32 4.17 -14.48
CA THR A 175 -10.55 4.74 -13.91
C THR A 175 -10.33 5.48 -12.60
N GLY A 176 -9.10 5.47 -12.06
CA GLY A 176 -8.78 6.18 -10.82
C GLY A 176 -9.38 5.53 -9.57
N LEU A 177 -9.98 4.34 -9.69
CA LEU A 177 -10.83 3.73 -8.66
C LEU A 177 -10.13 3.61 -7.29
N LEU A 178 -8.83 3.31 -7.27
CA LEU A 178 -8.05 3.20 -6.04
C LEU A 178 -7.17 4.44 -5.78
N GLN A 179 -7.02 5.32 -6.79
CA GLN A 179 -6.13 6.48 -6.71
C GLN A 179 -6.62 7.50 -5.68
N GLU A 180 -7.93 7.77 -5.63
CA GLU A 180 -8.48 8.75 -4.68
C GLU A 180 -8.24 8.29 -3.23
N SER A 181 -8.43 6.99 -2.96
CA SER A 181 -8.22 6.43 -1.63
C SER A 181 -6.73 6.42 -1.27
N LEU A 182 -5.86 6.06 -2.21
CA LEU A 182 -4.41 6.04 -2.02
C LEU A 182 -3.82 7.43 -1.80
N THR A 183 -4.18 8.42 -2.63
CA THR A 183 -3.74 9.81 -2.48
C THR A 183 -4.24 10.41 -1.17
N ARG A 184 -5.47 10.09 -0.75
CA ARG A 184 -6.02 10.50 0.56
C ARG A 184 -5.19 9.96 1.73
N GLU A 185 -4.83 8.68 1.70
CA GLU A 185 -4.01 8.07 2.76
C GLU A 185 -2.56 8.57 2.74
N ILE A 186 -1.96 8.78 1.56
CA ILE A 186 -0.64 9.45 1.44
C ILE A 186 -0.70 10.85 2.06
N ASN A 187 -1.70 11.65 1.72
CA ASN A 187 -1.85 13.00 2.26
C ASN A 187 -2.11 12.99 3.78
N LYS A 188 -2.90 12.04 4.28
CA LYS A 188 -3.12 11.86 5.71
C LYS A 188 -1.83 11.48 6.43
N LEU A 189 -1.03 10.57 5.86
CA LEU A 189 0.29 10.23 6.39
C LEU A 189 1.17 11.47 6.48
N LEU A 190 1.38 12.16 5.36
CA LEU A 190 2.30 13.28 5.26
C LEU A 190 1.88 14.50 6.11
N HIS A 191 0.60 14.85 6.08
CA HIS A 191 0.11 16.12 6.64
C HIS A 191 -0.60 16.01 7.98
N ARG A 192 -1.05 14.81 8.38
CA ARG A 192 -1.72 14.60 9.68
C ARG A 192 -0.94 13.69 10.62
N THR A 193 -0.26 12.68 10.09
CA THR A 193 0.46 11.70 10.90
C THR A 193 1.90 12.13 11.15
N CYS A 194 2.66 12.46 10.12
CA CYS A 194 4.08 12.83 10.26
C CYS A 194 4.34 14.03 11.17
N PRO A 195 3.52 15.10 11.20
CA PRO A 195 3.71 16.19 12.14
C PRO A 195 3.62 15.78 13.63
N LYS A 196 3.06 14.61 13.94
CA LYS A 196 3.00 14.05 15.31
C LYS A 196 4.29 13.35 15.72
N TYR A 197 5.17 13.03 14.78
CA TYR A 197 6.49 12.41 14.99
C TYR A 197 7.62 13.45 15.03
N LYS A 198 7.32 14.63 15.58
CA LYS A 198 8.32 15.68 15.83
C LYS A 198 9.13 15.36 17.08
#